data_AF-A0A2W5A3G7-F1
#
_entry.id   AF-A0A2W5A3G7-F1
#
_cell.length_a   1.000
_cell.length_b   1.000
_cell.length_c   1.000
_cell.angle_alpha   90.00
_cell.angle_beta   90.00
_cell.angle_gamma   90.00
#
_symmetry.space_group_name_H-M   'P 1'
#
loop_
_entity.id
_entity.type
_entity.pdbx_description
1 polymer ?
#
loop_
_entity_poly.entity_id
_entity_poly.type
_entity_poly.pdbx_seq_one_letter_code
_entity_poly.pdbx_strand_id
1 'polypeptide(L)'
;MEGVRRPQDVILTLLCQGALIARGDYRWRKYQDFEHFQNEVHCDPIKSRHWQQLADSIQEGKRGSGWGSTGETTLQLSELGMTDCPSHEWEYGSCRFSYAVVTDKLAPWDDDYMEEWFSAWDIDVWPNDLEPTIWDDRPEPETAPPTPNTNKGGRPPAADWELAALEIAGRYYRGDFKPQTIADVGRELALWLGKQDLHPSDSVVRIHAKRIFDAFQAWEQG
;
A
#
# COMPACT_ATOMS: atom_id res chain seq x y z
N MET A 1 33.09 -13.70 23.78
CA MET A 1 32.24 -12.53 24.09
C MET A 1 31.28 -12.39 22.94
N GLU A 2 30.05 -12.88 23.11
CA GLU A 2 28.99 -12.75 22.11
C GLU A 2 28.78 -11.27 21.83
N GLY A 3 28.98 -10.86 20.58
CA GLY A 3 28.93 -9.47 20.17
C GLY A 3 27.54 -8.90 20.45
N VAL A 4 27.50 -7.77 21.16
CA VAL A 4 26.26 -7.01 21.39
C VAL A 4 25.63 -6.71 20.03
N ARG A 5 24.48 -7.33 19.73
CA ARG A 5 23.72 -7.03 18.52
C ARG A 5 23.33 -5.55 18.57
N ARG A 6 23.51 -4.83 17.46
CA ARG A 6 23.11 -3.42 17.39
C ARG A 6 21.60 -3.33 17.61
N PRO A 7 21.09 -2.38 18.41
CA PRO A 7 19.65 -2.26 18.68
C PRO A 7 18.78 -2.24 17.43
N GLN A 8 19.25 -1.58 16.35
CA GLN A 8 18.59 -1.55 15.06
C GLN A 8 18.38 -2.93 14.41
N ASP A 9 19.34 -3.86 14.55
CA ASP A 9 19.25 -5.21 13.97
C ASP A 9 18.19 -6.04 14.71
N VAL A 10 18.08 -5.82 16.03
CA VAL A 10 17.06 -6.46 16.89
C VAL A 10 15.67 -5.92 16.53
N ILE A 11 15.52 -4.60 16.41
CA ILE A 11 14.24 -3.96 16.05
C ILE A 11 13.78 -4.41 14.66
N LEU A 12 14.68 -4.45 13.68
CA LEU A 12 14.36 -4.98 12.35
C LEU A 12 13.83 -6.40 12.41
N THR A 13 14.53 -7.27 13.14
CA THR A 13 14.16 -8.67 13.29
C THR A 13 12.75 -8.78 13.87
N LEU A 14 12.44 -7.99 14.90
CA LEU A 14 11.13 -7.98 15.55
C LEU A 14 10.02 -7.40 14.66
N LEU A 15 10.31 -6.39 13.83
CA LEU A 15 9.38 -5.85 12.82
C LEU A 15 9.09 -6.87 11.70
N CYS A 16 10.11 -7.58 11.22
CA CYS A 16 9.94 -8.66 10.24
C CYS A 16 9.09 -9.81 10.81
N GLN A 17 9.29 -10.15 12.09
CA GLN A 17 8.53 -11.19 12.80
C GLN A 17 7.11 -10.75 13.17
N GLY A 18 6.77 -9.47 13.04
CA GLY A 18 5.50 -8.91 13.48
C GLY A 18 5.34 -8.85 15.01
N ALA A 19 6.44 -8.94 15.77
CA ALA A 19 6.42 -8.71 17.22
C ALA A 19 6.34 -7.21 17.55
N LEU A 20 6.80 -6.36 16.63
CA LEU A 20 6.62 -4.91 16.66
C LEU A 20 5.73 -4.48 15.48
N ILE A 21 4.95 -3.42 15.69
CA ILE A 21 4.29 -2.66 14.63
C ILE A 21 5.03 -1.35 14.47
N ALA A 22 5.26 -0.94 13.22
CA ALA A 22 5.70 0.40 12.88
C ALA A 22 4.59 1.17 12.16
N ARG A 23 4.40 2.44 12.52
CA ARG A 23 3.55 3.39 11.79
C ARG A 23 4.38 4.55 11.32
N GLY A 24 4.08 5.08 10.16
CA GLY A 24 4.76 6.26 9.65
C GLY A 24 4.14 6.72 8.34
N ASP A 25 4.71 7.79 7.83
CA ASP A 25 4.39 8.26 6.50
C ASP A 25 5.20 7.46 5.49
N TYR A 26 4.57 7.05 4.39
CA TYR A 26 5.30 6.36 3.34
C TYR A 26 4.75 6.58 1.95
N ARG A 27 5.66 6.44 0.98
CA ARG A 27 5.37 6.35 -0.44
C ARG A 27 5.82 5.01 -0.96
N TRP A 28 4.98 4.44 -1.81
CA TRP A 28 5.21 3.17 -2.47
C TRP A 28 4.85 3.30 -3.93
N ARG A 29 5.71 2.79 -4.81
CA ARG A 29 5.42 2.66 -6.24
C ARG A 29 5.85 1.28 -6.71
N LYS A 30 5.10 0.73 -7.65
CA LYS A 30 5.45 -0.53 -8.30
C LYS A 30 5.07 -0.46 -9.77
N TYR A 31 5.92 -0.95 -10.64
CA TYR A 31 5.55 -1.27 -12.00
C TYR A 31 5.71 -2.78 -12.20
N GLN A 32 4.67 -3.40 -12.73
CA GLN A 32 4.64 -4.84 -13.00
C GLN A 32 3.56 -5.10 -14.04
N ASP A 33 3.82 -6.01 -14.98
CA ASP A 33 2.85 -6.44 -16.00
C ASP A 33 2.25 -5.26 -16.79
N PHE A 34 3.09 -4.27 -17.13
CA PHE A 34 2.70 -3.02 -17.78
C PHE A 34 1.76 -2.11 -16.97
N GLU A 35 1.49 -2.42 -15.71
CA GLU A 35 0.67 -1.62 -14.81
C GLU A 35 1.54 -0.81 -13.83
N HIS A 36 1.11 0.42 -13.54
CA HIS A 36 1.72 1.28 -12.53
C HIS A 36 0.83 1.35 -11.28
N PHE A 37 1.41 0.99 -10.16
CA PHE A 37 0.82 1.10 -8.83
C PHE A 37 1.55 2.20 -8.06
N GLN A 38 0.78 3.01 -7.34
CA GLN A 38 1.32 4.00 -6.43
C GLN A 38 0.43 4.13 -5.21
N ASN A 39 1.05 4.38 -4.07
CA ASN A 39 0.37 4.68 -2.83
C ASN A 39 1.19 5.69 -2.04
N GLU A 40 0.52 6.68 -1.45
CA GLU A 40 1.10 7.64 -0.52
C GLU A 40 0.17 7.69 0.67
N VAL A 41 0.73 7.46 1.86
CA VAL A 41 -0.05 7.26 3.06
C VAL A 41 0.60 8.01 4.22
N HIS A 42 -0.25 8.53 5.09
CA HIS A 42 0.17 9.26 6.28
C HIS A 42 -0.17 8.47 7.55
N CYS A 43 0.81 8.35 8.45
CA CYS A 43 0.67 7.76 9.79
C CYS A 43 0.08 6.34 9.83
N ASP A 44 0.33 5.53 8.80
CA ASP A 44 -0.28 4.20 8.65
C ASP A 44 0.69 3.05 8.99
N PRO A 45 0.17 1.86 9.33
CA PRO A 45 1.00 0.69 9.60
C PRO A 45 1.85 0.28 8.39
N ILE A 46 3.17 0.23 8.58
CA ILE A 46 4.11 -0.26 7.59
C ILE A 46 4.15 -1.80 7.67
N LYS A 47 3.74 -2.44 6.57
CA LYS A 47 3.62 -3.90 6.49
C LYS A 47 4.97 -4.62 6.65
N SER A 48 4.99 -5.76 7.34
CA SER A 48 6.17 -6.61 7.55
C SER A 48 6.95 -6.95 6.29
N ARG A 49 6.29 -7.06 5.11
CA ARG A 49 6.97 -7.28 3.83
C ARG A 49 8.02 -6.21 3.49
N HIS A 50 7.75 -4.95 3.86
CA HIS A 50 8.66 -3.83 3.56
C HIS A 50 9.89 -3.88 4.46
N TRP A 51 9.71 -4.32 5.72
CA TRP A 51 10.80 -4.58 6.65
C TRP A 51 11.63 -5.79 6.22
N GLN A 52 10.99 -6.83 5.71
CA GLN A 52 11.67 -8.00 5.17
C GLN A 52 12.53 -7.62 3.96
N GLN A 53 11.98 -6.86 3.01
CA GLN A 53 12.74 -6.39 1.85
C GLN A 53 13.96 -5.55 2.27
N LEU A 54 13.79 -4.66 3.26
CA LEU A 54 14.88 -3.88 3.81
C LEU A 54 15.97 -4.77 4.45
N ALA A 55 15.58 -5.81 5.20
CA ALA A 55 16.50 -6.76 5.80
C ALA A 55 17.29 -7.54 4.73
N ASP A 56 16.61 -7.98 3.68
CA ASP A 56 17.20 -8.70 2.56
C ASP A 56 18.19 -7.79 1.81
N SER A 57 17.81 -6.56 1.48
CA SER A 57 18.71 -5.57 0.85
C SER A 57 19.96 -5.27 1.68
N ILE A 58 19.86 -5.24 3.02
CA ILE A 58 21.05 -5.06 3.88
C ILE A 58 21.94 -6.30 3.87
N GLN A 59 21.35 -7.48 3.89
CA GLN A 59 22.10 -8.73 3.85
C GLN A 59 22.83 -8.91 2.51
N GLU A 60 22.17 -8.54 1.41
CA GLU A 60 22.73 -8.53 0.06
C GLU A 60 23.80 -7.43 -0.08
N GLY A 61 23.56 -6.22 0.41
CA GLY A 61 24.56 -5.15 0.44
C GLY A 61 25.80 -5.48 1.28
N LYS A 62 25.65 -6.29 2.33
CA LYS A 62 26.80 -6.85 3.09
C LYS A 62 27.54 -7.97 2.33
N ARG A 63 26.90 -8.63 1.37
CA ARG A 63 27.51 -9.68 0.52
C ARG A 63 28.05 -9.13 -0.81
N GLY A 64 27.54 -8.00 -1.29
CA GLY A 64 27.74 -7.46 -2.63
C GLY A 64 28.66 -6.24 -2.70
N SER A 65 29.94 -6.40 -2.34
CA SER A 65 31.02 -5.68 -3.06
C SER A 65 31.60 -6.53 -4.20
N GLY A 66 31.03 -7.71 -4.44
CA GLY A 66 31.29 -8.55 -5.59
C GLY A 66 30.05 -8.60 -6.48
N TRP A 67 30.20 -8.13 -7.71
CA TRP A 67 29.27 -8.41 -8.80
C TRP A 67 29.00 -9.92 -8.87
N GLY A 68 27.79 -10.35 -8.54
CA GLY A 68 27.38 -11.74 -8.77
C GLY A 68 26.36 -12.28 -7.79
N SER A 69 25.18 -12.59 -8.33
CA SER A 69 24.28 -13.67 -7.90
C SER A 69 23.47 -13.42 -6.62
N THR A 70 22.32 -12.74 -6.77
CA THR A 70 20.97 -13.35 -6.67
C THR A 70 19.91 -12.35 -7.15
N GLY A 71 19.39 -12.49 -8.38
CA GLY A 71 18.01 -12.18 -8.83
C GLY A 71 17.42 -10.76 -8.76
N GLU A 72 17.86 -9.94 -7.82
CA GLU A 72 17.29 -8.64 -7.49
C GLU A 72 18.41 -7.61 -7.48
N THR A 73 18.46 -6.76 -8.51
CA THR A 73 19.40 -5.65 -8.52
C THR A 73 18.77 -4.52 -7.72
N THR A 74 19.37 -4.14 -6.60
CA THR A 74 18.94 -2.95 -5.85
C THR A 74 19.30 -1.71 -6.66
N LEU A 75 18.30 -1.03 -7.24
CA LEU A 75 18.51 0.19 -8.03
C LEU A 75 18.96 1.36 -7.15
N GLN A 76 19.93 2.14 -7.63
CA GLN A 76 20.19 3.45 -7.02
C GLN A 76 19.07 4.42 -7.42
N LEU A 77 18.36 5.02 -6.45
CA LEU A 77 17.22 5.91 -6.74
C LEU A 77 17.57 7.11 -7.64
N SER A 78 18.85 7.50 -7.67
CA SER A 78 19.38 8.52 -8.58
C SER A 78 19.28 8.13 -10.06
N GLU A 79 19.30 6.84 -10.38
CA GLU A 79 19.19 6.31 -11.76
C GLU A 79 17.74 6.37 -12.29
N LEU A 80 16.75 6.49 -11.40
CA LEU A 80 15.33 6.66 -11.74
C LEU A 80 14.93 8.15 -11.95
N GLY A 81 15.89 9.06 -12.05
CA GLY A 81 15.63 10.50 -12.20
C GLY A 81 15.07 11.17 -10.95
N MET A 82 15.11 10.50 -9.79
CA MET A 82 14.70 11.05 -8.50
C MET A 82 15.89 11.77 -7.85
N THR A 83 16.13 13.01 -8.25
CA THR A 83 17.30 13.80 -7.84
C THR A 83 17.24 14.31 -6.40
N ASP A 84 16.05 14.34 -5.79
CA ASP A 84 15.81 14.93 -4.47
C ASP A 84 15.62 13.87 -3.37
N CYS A 85 15.83 12.59 -3.69
CA CYS A 85 15.69 11.48 -2.75
C CYS A 85 17.07 10.82 -2.51
N PRO A 86 17.58 10.75 -1.26
CA PRO A 86 18.82 10.04 -0.97
C PRO A 86 18.70 8.57 -1.41
N SER A 87 19.68 8.10 -2.18
CA SER A 87 19.63 6.85 -2.98
C SER A 87 19.60 5.55 -2.18
N HIS A 88 19.85 5.64 -0.88
CA HIS A 88 19.61 4.65 0.15
C HIS A 88 19.77 5.38 1.48
N GLU A 89 18.78 5.30 2.36
CA GLU A 89 18.91 5.81 3.71
C GLU A 89 18.32 4.73 4.61
N TRP A 90 19.11 4.24 5.56
CA TRP A 90 18.58 3.72 6.80
C TRP A 90 19.18 4.62 7.86
N GLU A 91 18.38 5.55 8.34
CA GLU A 91 18.73 6.36 9.49
C GLU A 91 17.79 5.99 10.63
N TYR A 92 18.23 5.05 11.46
CA TYR A 92 17.47 4.62 12.64
C TYR A 92 17.17 5.81 13.55
N GLY A 93 18.11 6.76 13.66
CA GLY A 93 17.94 7.98 14.45
C GLY A 93 17.00 9.03 13.83
N SER A 94 16.73 8.92 12.53
CA SER A 94 15.84 9.82 11.78
C SER A 94 14.53 9.14 11.39
N CYS A 95 14.28 7.92 11.91
CA CYS A 95 13.09 7.11 11.66
C CYS A 95 12.72 7.00 10.17
N ARG A 96 13.73 6.80 9.30
CA ARG A 96 13.56 6.78 7.84
C ARG A 96 14.21 5.56 7.20
N PHE A 97 13.52 4.95 6.23
CA PHE A 97 14.17 4.03 5.30
C PHE A 97 13.60 4.05 3.88
N SER A 98 14.44 3.68 2.91
CA SER A 98 14.04 3.53 1.51
C SER A 98 14.67 2.29 0.88
N TYR A 99 13.96 1.63 -0.04
CA TYR A 99 14.50 0.59 -0.91
C TYR A 99 13.96 0.73 -2.34
N ALA A 100 14.71 0.22 -3.31
CA ALA A 100 14.24 -0.03 -4.66
C ALA A 100 14.77 -1.37 -5.17
N VAL A 101 13.92 -2.10 -5.87
CA VAL A 101 14.24 -3.41 -6.46
C VAL A 101 13.84 -3.39 -7.92
N VAL A 102 14.70 -3.94 -8.77
CA VAL A 102 14.35 -4.29 -10.14
C VAL A 102 14.71 -5.75 -10.41
N THR A 103 13.86 -6.43 -11.18
CA THR A 103 14.21 -7.74 -11.76
C THR A 103 15.46 -7.62 -12.63
N ASP A 104 16.25 -8.69 -12.77
CA ASP A 104 17.45 -8.76 -13.62
C ASP A 104 17.23 -8.44 -15.13
N LYS A 105 16.00 -8.10 -15.52
CA LYS A 105 15.64 -7.68 -16.88
C LYS A 105 16.01 -6.22 -17.09
N LEU A 106 16.64 -5.96 -18.23
CA LEU A 106 17.18 -4.64 -18.56
C LEU A 106 16.12 -3.66 -19.08
N ALA A 107 14.87 -4.11 -19.28
CA ALA A 107 13.89 -3.31 -20.01
C ALA A 107 12.44 -3.45 -19.52
N PRO A 108 11.67 -2.34 -19.43
CA PRO A 108 10.27 -2.33 -19.02
C PRO A 108 9.29 -3.11 -19.90
N TRP A 109 9.71 -3.48 -21.10
CA TRP A 109 8.87 -4.19 -22.06
C TRP A 109 9.04 -5.71 -22.02
N ASP A 110 9.90 -6.23 -21.14
CA ASP A 110 9.98 -7.67 -20.91
C ASP A 110 8.77 -8.12 -20.08
N ASP A 111 8.14 -9.24 -20.47
CA ASP A 111 6.90 -9.75 -19.84
C ASP A 111 7.03 -10.05 -18.34
N ASP A 112 8.25 -10.19 -17.83
CA ASP A 112 8.58 -10.43 -16.42
C ASP A 112 9.23 -9.22 -15.73
N TYR A 113 9.25 -8.04 -16.37
CA TYR A 113 9.86 -6.85 -15.78
C TYR A 113 9.06 -6.34 -14.59
N MET A 114 9.74 -6.14 -13.47
CA MET A 114 9.18 -5.51 -12.28
C MET A 114 10.17 -4.54 -11.65
N GLU A 115 9.68 -3.36 -11.30
CA GLU A 115 10.37 -2.42 -10.42
C GLU A 115 9.46 -2.05 -9.24
N GLU A 116 10.02 -2.02 -8.04
CA GLU A 116 9.32 -1.60 -6.83
C GLU A 116 10.17 -0.59 -6.05
N TRP A 117 9.55 0.48 -5.60
CA TRP A 117 10.15 1.52 -4.79
C TRP A 117 9.33 1.75 -3.52
N PHE A 118 10.01 1.93 -2.39
CA PHE A 118 9.40 2.27 -1.12
C PHE A 118 10.27 3.26 -0.36
N SER A 119 9.63 4.23 0.28
CA SER A 119 10.27 5.20 1.18
C SER A 119 9.33 5.50 2.33
N ALA A 120 9.78 5.31 3.57
CA ALA A 120 9.05 5.65 4.78
C ALA A 120 9.85 6.62 5.65
N TRP A 121 9.15 7.52 6.35
CA TRP A 121 9.69 8.51 7.28
C TRP A 121 8.72 8.73 8.45
N ASP A 122 9.14 9.48 9.47
CA ASP A 122 8.38 9.72 10.70
C ASP A 122 7.86 8.42 11.33
N ILE A 123 8.73 7.41 11.40
CA ILE A 123 8.37 6.07 11.85
C ILE A 123 8.39 5.96 13.39
N ASP A 124 7.24 5.59 13.96
CA ASP A 124 7.10 5.20 15.35
C ASP A 124 6.90 3.68 15.47
N VAL A 125 7.56 3.08 16.46
CA VAL A 125 7.58 1.62 16.67
C VAL A 125 6.99 1.24 18.03
N TRP A 126 6.11 0.24 18.03
CA TRP A 126 5.33 -0.18 19.19
C TRP A 126 5.32 -1.71 19.31
N PRO A 127 5.24 -2.26 20.53
CA PRO A 127 4.89 -3.66 20.74
C PRO A 127 3.52 -4.01 20.12
N ASN A 128 3.44 -5.15 19.43
CA ASN A 128 2.20 -5.60 18.76
C ASN A 128 1.11 -6.05 19.75
N ASP A 129 1.47 -6.27 21.01
CA ASP A 129 0.59 -6.68 22.12
C ASP A 129 -0.02 -5.52 22.91
N LEU A 130 0.40 -4.27 22.62
CA LEU A 130 -0.25 -3.08 23.14
C LEU A 130 -1.31 -2.63 22.13
N GLU A 131 -2.60 -2.62 22.52
CA GLU A 131 -3.58 -1.82 21.80
C GLU A 131 -3.04 -0.39 21.72
N PRO A 132 -2.99 0.24 20.53
CA PRO A 132 -2.46 1.58 20.40
C PRO A 132 -3.29 2.48 21.30
N THR A 133 -2.74 2.81 22.46
CA THR A 133 -3.34 3.76 23.37
C THR A 133 -3.28 5.05 22.59
N ILE A 134 -4.44 5.51 22.13
CA ILE A 134 -4.57 6.75 21.38
C ILE A 134 -4.18 7.84 22.38
N TRP A 135 -2.92 8.26 22.38
CA TRP A 135 -2.49 9.50 23.03
C TRP A 135 -2.97 10.64 22.13
N ASP A 136 -4.28 10.91 22.15
CA ASP A 136 -4.85 12.13 21.61
C ASP A 136 -4.54 13.27 22.58
N ASP A 137 -3.27 13.68 22.62
CA ASP A 137 -2.79 14.85 23.37
C ASP A 137 -2.93 16.12 22.52
N ARG A 138 -3.91 16.14 21.60
CA ARG A 138 -4.25 17.34 20.84
C ARG A 138 -5.19 18.20 21.69
N PRO A 139 -4.81 19.43 22.09
CA PRO A 139 -5.76 20.33 22.73
C PRO A 139 -6.90 20.59 21.75
N GLU A 140 -8.14 20.38 22.19
CA GLU A 140 -9.36 20.73 21.44
C GLU A 140 -9.24 22.18 20.93
N PRO A 141 -9.22 22.43 19.61
CA PRO A 141 -9.50 23.75 19.10
C PRO A 141 -11.02 23.94 19.08
N GLU A 142 -11.47 24.96 19.79
CA GLU A 142 -12.83 25.49 19.80
C GLU A 142 -13.47 25.51 18.41
N THR A 143 -14.73 25.09 18.40
CA THR A 143 -15.76 25.23 17.35
C THR A 143 -15.52 26.38 16.35
N ALA A 144 -15.09 26.01 15.14
CA ALA A 144 -15.35 26.75 13.92
C ALA A 144 -16.35 25.96 13.05
N PRO A 145 -17.23 26.63 12.28
CA PRO A 145 -18.35 26.01 11.58
C PRO A 145 -17.88 24.99 10.52
N PRO A 146 -18.69 23.96 10.21
CA PRO A 146 -18.22 22.83 9.43
C PRO A 146 -18.00 23.24 7.98
N THR A 147 -16.74 23.23 7.54
CA THR A 147 -16.43 22.97 6.14
C THR A 147 -16.77 21.52 5.83
N PRO A 148 -17.32 21.21 4.64
CA PRO A 148 -17.68 19.84 4.26
C PRO A 148 -16.41 19.00 4.23
N ASN A 149 -16.25 18.16 5.25
CA ASN A 149 -15.06 17.36 5.45
C ASN A 149 -15.06 16.21 4.44
N THR A 150 -14.09 16.27 3.53
CA THR A 150 -13.68 15.21 2.61
C THR A 150 -13.39 13.91 3.35
N ASN A 151 -14.15 12.86 2.99
CA ASN A 151 -13.86 11.43 3.11
C ASN A 151 -13.10 10.95 4.36
N LYS A 152 -13.85 10.51 5.38
CA LYS A 152 -13.36 9.53 6.36
C LYS A 152 -13.17 8.17 5.65
N GLY A 153 -12.07 8.04 4.94
CA GLY A 153 -11.72 6.90 4.09
C GLY A 153 -11.22 5.70 4.87
N GLY A 154 -12.12 4.96 5.52
CA GLY A 154 -11.88 3.57 5.89
C GLY A 154 -12.20 2.66 4.72
N ARG A 155 -11.37 1.65 4.43
CA ARG A 155 -11.72 0.59 3.46
C ARG A 155 -12.93 -0.17 4.02
N PRO A 156 -14.06 -0.25 3.28
CA PRO A 156 -15.20 -1.04 3.70
C PRO A 156 -14.80 -2.49 4.01
N PRO A 157 -15.32 -3.10 5.08
CA PRO A 157 -15.20 -4.53 5.34
C PRO A 157 -15.56 -5.38 4.13
N ALA A 158 -14.96 -6.57 4.00
CA ALA A 158 -15.21 -7.48 2.88
C ALA A 158 -16.71 -7.82 2.70
N ALA A 159 -17.43 -8.00 3.81
CA ALA A 159 -18.86 -8.27 3.81
C ALA A 159 -19.68 -7.15 3.14
N ASP A 160 -19.30 -5.88 3.32
CA ASP A 160 -20.01 -4.75 2.71
C ASP A 160 -19.81 -4.71 1.19
N TRP A 161 -18.63 -5.10 0.70
CA TRP A 161 -18.39 -5.25 -0.74
C TRP A 161 -19.22 -6.37 -1.36
N GLU A 162 -19.35 -7.49 -0.66
CA GLU A 162 -20.16 -8.63 -1.12
C GLU A 162 -21.65 -8.26 -1.16
N LEU A 163 -22.16 -7.62 -0.12
CA LEU A 163 -23.55 -7.13 -0.09
C LEU A 163 -23.83 -6.11 -1.19
N ALA A 164 -22.92 -5.16 -1.41
CA ALA A 164 -23.06 -4.17 -2.47
C ALA A 164 -23.06 -4.84 -3.85
N ALA A 165 -22.18 -5.83 -4.08
CA ALA A 165 -22.14 -6.60 -5.32
C ALA A 165 -23.42 -7.41 -5.55
N LEU A 166 -23.96 -8.05 -4.51
CA LEU A 166 -25.22 -8.80 -4.58
C LEU A 166 -26.41 -7.90 -4.91
N GLU A 167 -26.49 -6.71 -4.30
CA GLU A 167 -27.56 -5.75 -4.60
C GLU A 167 -27.51 -5.29 -6.07
N ILE A 168 -26.31 -4.93 -6.56
CA ILE A 168 -26.13 -4.49 -7.95
C ILE A 168 -26.45 -5.65 -8.92
N ALA A 169 -26.01 -6.87 -8.62
CA ALA A 169 -26.34 -8.06 -9.42
C ALA A 169 -27.85 -8.37 -9.42
N GLY A 170 -28.53 -8.21 -8.28
CA GLY A 170 -29.98 -8.36 -8.19
C GLY A 170 -30.76 -7.33 -9.01
N ARG A 171 -30.27 -6.08 -9.07
CA ARG A 171 -30.83 -5.03 -9.94
C ARG A 171 -30.54 -5.28 -11.42
N TYR A 172 -29.36 -5.82 -11.73
CA TYR A 172 -29.01 -6.27 -13.07
C TYR A 172 -29.98 -7.34 -13.57
N TYR A 173 -30.15 -8.41 -12.80
CA TYR A 173 -31.01 -9.54 -13.15
C TYR A 173 -32.48 -9.15 -13.31
N ARG A 174 -32.99 -8.23 -12.49
CA ARG A 174 -34.35 -7.69 -12.61
C ARG A 174 -34.55 -6.77 -13.82
N GLY A 175 -33.48 -6.31 -14.45
CA GLY A 175 -33.51 -5.35 -15.56
C GLY A 175 -33.61 -3.88 -15.12
N ASP A 176 -33.55 -3.60 -13.81
CA ASP A 176 -33.59 -2.25 -13.23
C ASP A 176 -32.29 -1.46 -13.48
N PHE A 177 -31.20 -2.17 -13.76
CA PHE A 177 -29.89 -1.59 -13.99
C PHE A 177 -29.13 -2.35 -15.08
N LYS A 178 -28.88 -1.71 -16.23
CA LYS A 178 -28.09 -2.28 -17.33
C LYS A 178 -26.85 -1.42 -17.60
N PRO A 179 -25.75 -1.62 -16.85
CA PRO A 179 -24.55 -0.83 -17.03
C PRO A 179 -23.97 -1.04 -18.42
N GLN A 180 -23.54 0.05 -19.07
CA GLN A 180 -22.82 -0.01 -20.34
C GLN A 180 -21.31 0.09 -20.13
N THR A 181 -20.91 0.66 -18.99
CA THR A 181 -19.51 0.92 -18.67
C THR A 181 -19.17 0.51 -17.23
N ILE A 182 -17.89 0.28 -16.97
CA ILE A 182 -17.35 0.07 -15.61
C ILE A 182 -17.68 1.28 -14.71
N ALA A 183 -17.68 2.50 -15.27
CA ALA A 183 -18.00 3.71 -14.52
C ALA A 183 -19.45 3.74 -14.02
N ASP A 184 -20.39 3.16 -14.76
CA ASP A 184 -21.79 3.02 -14.33
C ASP A 184 -21.89 2.15 -13.08
N VAL A 185 -21.19 1.01 -13.10
CA VAL A 185 -21.12 0.10 -11.95
C VAL A 185 -20.44 0.78 -10.76
N GLY A 186 -19.32 1.48 -11.00
CA GLY A 186 -18.59 2.19 -9.96
C GLY A 186 -19.44 3.28 -9.28
N ARG A 187 -20.25 4.00 -10.06
CA ARG A 187 -21.17 5.02 -9.53
C ARG A 187 -22.24 4.42 -8.62
N GLU A 188 -22.88 3.33 -9.04
CA GLU A 188 -23.90 2.65 -8.22
C GLU A 188 -23.30 2.01 -6.98
N LEU A 189 -22.08 1.48 -7.09
CA LEU A 189 -21.33 0.90 -5.97
C LEU A 189 -20.97 1.95 -4.93
N ALA A 190 -20.41 3.09 -5.36
CA ALA A 190 -20.13 4.23 -4.48
C ALA A 190 -21.41 4.80 -3.85
N LEU A 191 -22.51 4.88 -4.60
CA LEU A 191 -23.79 5.36 -4.10
C LEU A 191 -24.40 4.43 -3.05
N TRP A 192 -24.30 3.11 -3.24
CA TRP A 192 -24.77 2.14 -2.26
C TRP A 192 -23.94 2.20 -0.98
N LEU A 193 -22.61 2.24 -1.11
CA LEU A 193 -21.70 2.33 0.04
C LEU A 193 -21.88 3.65 0.80
N GLY A 194 -22.08 4.77 0.08
CA GLY A 194 -22.37 6.06 0.70
C GLY A 194 -23.66 6.08 1.52
N LYS A 195 -24.67 5.25 1.18
CA LYS A 195 -25.88 5.09 2.02
C LYS A 195 -25.60 4.40 3.36
N GLN A 196 -24.50 3.66 3.45
CA GLN A 196 -24.02 2.98 4.66
C GLN A 196 -22.95 3.80 5.40
N ASP A 197 -22.77 5.09 5.05
CA ASP A 197 -21.70 5.96 5.58
C ASP A 197 -20.28 5.45 5.26
N LEU A 198 -20.14 4.67 4.18
CA LEU A 198 -18.88 4.11 3.72
C LEU A 198 -18.39 4.87 2.49
N HIS A 199 -17.20 5.46 2.60
CA HIS A 199 -16.60 6.32 1.57
C HIS A 199 -15.24 5.81 1.09
N PRO A 200 -15.18 4.65 0.40
CA PRO A 200 -13.95 4.16 -0.22
C PRO A 200 -13.43 5.11 -1.30
N SER A 201 -12.12 5.07 -1.56
CA SER A 201 -11.52 5.82 -2.66
C SER A 201 -11.99 5.32 -4.03
N ASP A 202 -12.02 6.22 -5.01
CA ASP A 202 -12.41 5.90 -6.39
C ASP A 202 -11.59 4.78 -7.01
N SER A 203 -10.30 4.68 -6.65
CA SER A 203 -9.42 3.60 -7.10
C SER A 203 -9.89 2.23 -6.61
N VAL A 204 -10.31 2.13 -5.36
CA VAL A 204 -10.83 0.88 -4.77
C VAL A 204 -12.19 0.55 -5.38
N VAL A 205 -13.09 1.54 -5.50
CA VAL A 205 -14.40 1.37 -6.16
C VAL A 205 -14.22 0.84 -7.57
N ARG A 206 -13.28 1.39 -8.34
CA ARG A 206 -13.02 0.98 -9.73
C ARG A 206 -12.57 -0.47 -9.85
N ILE A 207 -11.72 -0.96 -8.94
CA ILE A 207 -11.27 -2.37 -8.93
C ILE A 207 -12.47 -3.31 -8.74
N HIS A 208 -13.34 -3.01 -7.78
CA HIS A 208 -14.53 -3.83 -7.51
C HIS A 208 -15.56 -3.71 -8.64
N ALA A 209 -15.78 -2.51 -9.16
CA ALA A 209 -16.68 -2.25 -10.28
C ALA A 209 -16.29 -3.01 -11.55
N LYS A 210 -14.97 -3.09 -11.86
CA LYS A 210 -14.48 -3.86 -13.00
C LYS A 210 -14.86 -5.34 -12.88
N ARG A 211 -14.63 -5.95 -11.71
CA ARG A 211 -14.97 -7.37 -11.49
C ARG A 211 -16.46 -7.67 -11.67
N ILE A 212 -17.32 -6.78 -11.18
CA ILE A 212 -18.78 -6.90 -11.32
C ILE A 212 -19.19 -6.72 -12.79
N PHE A 213 -18.64 -5.73 -13.48
CA PHE A 213 -18.94 -5.48 -14.90
C PHE A 213 -18.50 -6.64 -15.80
N ASP A 214 -17.28 -7.17 -15.59
CA ASP A 214 -16.77 -8.32 -16.32
C ASP A 214 -17.67 -9.55 -16.14
N ALA A 215 -18.21 -9.76 -14.92
CA ALA A 215 -19.17 -10.82 -14.65
C ALA A 215 -20.51 -10.63 -15.39
N PHE A 216 -21.02 -9.41 -15.47
CA PHE A 216 -22.23 -9.11 -16.25
C PHE A 216 -22.04 -9.36 -17.74
N GLN A 217 -20.90 -8.96 -18.31
CA GLN A 217 -20.56 -9.25 -19.71
C GLN A 217 -20.50 -10.75 -19.97
N ALA A 218 -19.94 -11.53 -19.04
CA ALA A 218 -19.89 -12.98 -19.16
C ALA A 218 -21.30 -13.63 -19.14
N TRP A 219 -22.24 -13.08 -18.38
CA TRP A 219 -23.63 -13.57 -18.34
C TRP A 219 -24.43 -13.31 -19.62
N GLU A 220 -24.14 -12.23 -20.35
CA GLU A 220 -24.81 -11.97 -21.63
C GLU A 220 -24.24 -12.82 -22.78
N GLN A 221 -23.03 -13.36 -22.62
CA GLN A 221 -22.35 -14.18 -23.62
C GLN A 221 -22.60 -15.69 -23.45
N GLY A 222 -23.20 -16.11 -22.33
CA GLY A 222 -23.55 -17.49 -22.03
C GLY A 222 -25.01 -17.81 -22.28
#